data_AF-A0A2T4VVR8-F1
#
_entry.id   AF-A0A2T4VVR8-F1
#
_cell.length_a   1.000
_cell.length_b   1.000
_cell.length_c   1.000
_cell.angle_alpha   90.00
_cell.angle_beta   90.00
_cell.angle_gamma   90.00
#
_symmetry.space_group_name_H-M   'P 1'
#
loop_
_entity.id
_entity.type
_entity.pdbx_description
1 polymer ?
#
loop_
_entity_poly.entity_id
_entity_poly.type
_entity_poly.pdbx_seq_one_letter_code
_entity_poly.pdbx_strand_id
1 'polypeptide(L)'
;MFDDLDVAPSGLMEAADSRTLRLSAHPLTAAELEGLVRYQEAFLAHMEQASVAHDAFATAHRLGLEASGLGVKVVELGNALLRAFCGQRWTARKLRSRVAELEKLTDDASVEKVSKARDELRRIEDLEPLARRYGQEAIDLLNQHEDRLVALHTRMQKALTRA
;
A
#
# COMPACT_ATOMS: atom_id res chain seq x y z
N MET A 1 -45.68 2.94 -20.58
CA MET A 1 -45.46 3.79 -19.40
C MET A 1 -44.76 2.91 -18.38
N PHE A 2 -43.43 2.87 -18.46
CA PHE A 2 -42.56 2.15 -17.52
C PHE A 2 -41.53 3.19 -17.07
N ASP A 3 -41.94 4.00 -16.11
CA ASP A 3 -41.19 5.12 -15.59
C ASP A 3 -41.34 5.07 -14.07
N ASP A 4 -40.76 4.03 -13.46
CA ASP A 4 -40.67 3.84 -12.00
C ASP A 4 -39.67 2.71 -11.70
N LEU A 5 -38.48 2.79 -12.32
CA LEU A 5 -37.30 2.19 -11.70
C LEU A 5 -36.66 3.29 -10.86
N ASP A 6 -37.19 3.44 -9.65
CA ASP A 6 -36.57 4.19 -8.57
C ASP A 6 -35.13 3.70 -8.43
N VAL A 7 -34.21 4.43 -9.06
CA VAL A 7 -32.77 4.29 -8.84
C VAL A 7 -32.56 4.78 -7.41
N ALA A 8 -32.61 3.83 -6.47
CA ALA A 8 -32.20 4.08 -5.10
C ALA A 8 -30.88 4.86 -5.13
N PRO A 9 -30.75 5.95 -4.36
CA PRO A 9 -29.57 6.81 -4.45
C PRO A 9 -28.33 5.99 -4.12
N SER A 10 -27.49 5.75 -5.12
CA SER A 10 -26.27 4.92 -5.02
C SER A 10 -25.38 5.32 -3.85
N GLY A 11 -25.42 6.60 -3.46
CA GLY A 11 -24.68 7.14 -2.32
C GLY A 11 -25.09 6.58 -0.95
N LEU A 12 -26.33 6.11 -0.74
CA LEU A 12 -26.71 5.47 0.53
C LEU A 12 -26.12 4.07 0.66
N MET A 13 -26.03 3.33 -0.45
CA MET A 13 -25.43 1.99 -0.49
C MET A 13 -23.91 2.09 -0.34
N GLU A 14 -23.26 3.02 -1.04
CA GLU A 14 -21.82 3.31 -0.88
C GLU A 14 -21.47 3.78 0.55
N ALA A 15 -22.35 4.54 1.20
CA ALA A 15 -22.15 4.98 2.59
C ALA A 15 -22.31 3.83 3.61
N ALA A 16 -23.27 2.92 3.38
CA ALA A 16 -23.47 1.74 4.21
C ALA A 16 -22.33 0.72 4.06
N ASP A 17 -21.85 0.51 2.83
CA ASP A 17 -20.68 -0.32 2.54
C ASP A 17 -19.42 0.28 3.16
N SER A 18 -19.23 1.60 3.02
CA SER A 18 -18.10 2.31 3.64
C SER A 18 -18.11 2.22 5.18
N ARG A 19 -19.30 2.23 5.81
CA ARG A 19 -19.43 2.08 7.27
C ARG A 19 -19.13 0.64 7.71
N THR A 20 -19.60 -0.34 6.96
CA THR A 20 -19.35 -1.78 7.21
C THR A 20 -17.87 -2.12 7.04
N LEU A 21 -17.21 -1.55 6.03
CA LEU A 21 -15.78 -1.69 5.80
C LEU A 21 -14.96 -1.09 6.95
N ARG A 22 -15.33 0.11 7.44
CA ARG A 22 -14.67 0.74 8.59
C ARG A 22 -14.82 -0.05 9.89
N LEU A 23 -16.01 -0.60 10.16
CA LEU A 23 -16.24 -1.41 11.36
C LEU A 23 -15.45 -2.72 11.36
N SER A 24 -14.99 -3.16 10.20
CA SER A 24 -14.19 -4.38 10.03
C SER A 24 -12.69 -4.11 9.98
N ALA A 25 -12.27 -2.84 9.93
CA ALA A 25 -10.87 -2.45 9.81
C ALA A 25 -10.21 -2.42 11.19
N HIS A 26 -9.14 -3.19 11.35
CA HIS A 26 -8.28 -3.11 12.53
C HIS A 26 -7.58 -1.75 12.55
N PRO A 27 -7.80 -0.89 13.57
CA PRO A 27 -7.14 0.41 13.62
C PRO A 27 -5.64 0.22 13.83
N LEU A 28 -4.83 0.80 12.95
CA LEU A 28 -3.37 0.73 13.06
C LEU A 28 -2.86 1.75 14.07
N THR A 29 -2.27 1.27 15.15
CA THR A 29 -1.58 2.12 16.14
C THR A 29 -0.11 2.36 15.77
N ALA A 30 0.51 3.41 16.33
CA ALA A 30 1.95 3.67 16.15
C ALA A 30 2.83 2.51 16.66
N ALA A 31 2.45 1.87 17.77
CA ALA A 31 3.17 0.72 18.31
C ALA A 31 3.10 -0.50 17.37
N GLU A 32 1.95 -0.73 16.76
CA GLU A 32 1.79 -1.78 15.75
C GLU A 32 2.56 -1.45 14.47
N LEU A 33 2.59 -0.20 14.02
CA LEU A 33 3.40 0.21 12.89
C LEU A 33 4.88 -0.09 13.13
N GLU A 34 5.44 0.31 14.28
CA GLU A 34 6.83 -0.02 14.59
C GLU A 34 7.06 -1.54 14.74
N GLY A 35 6.09 -2.29 15.26
CA GLY A 35 6.14 -3.76 15.28
C GLY A 35 6.17 -4.37 13.87
N LEU A 36 5.36 -3.85 12.94
CA LEU A 36 5.34 -4.28 11.55
C LEU A 36 6.65 -3.92 10.83
N VAL A 37 7.26 -2.78 11.15
CA VAL A 37 8.56 -2.44 10.61
C VAL A 37 9.63 -3.39 11.11
N ARG A 38 9.68 -3.68 12.42
CA ARG A 38 10.60 -4.70 12.97
C ARG A 38 10.38 -6.08 12.35
N TYR A 39 9.13 -6.46 12.09
CA TYR A 39 8.79 -7.69 11.36
C TYR A 39 9.50 -7.73 10.00
N GLN A 40 9.31 -6.67 9.18
CA GLN A 40 9.84 -6.62 7.81
C GLN A 40 11.37 -6.52 7.79
N GLU A 41 11.96 -5.79 8.73
CA GLU A 41 13.41 -5.68 8.88
C GLU A 41 14.04 -7.03 9.25
N ALA A 42 13.48 -7.75 10.22
CA ALA A 42 13.97 -9.09 10.60
C ALA A 42 13.75 -10.13 9.50
N PHE A 43 12.60 -10.08 8.83
CA PHE A 43 12.31 -10.92 7.66
C PHE A 43 13.37 -10.71 6.56
N LEU A 44 13.64 -9.45 6.20
CA LEU A 44 14.64 -9.10 5.20
C LEU A 44 16.05 -9.49 5.62
N ALA A 45 16.42 -9.27 6.89
CA ALA A 45 17.74 -9.63 7.39
C ALA A 45 18.04 -11.12 7.15
N HIS A 46 17.04 -11.99 7.30
CA HIS A 46 17.19 -13.42 6.98
C HIS A 46 17.19 -13.67 5.46
N MET A 47 16.20 -13.13 4.73
CA MET A 47 16.04 -13.39 3.29
C MET A 47 17.19 -12.85 2.44
N GLU A 48 17.82 -11.74 2.84
CA GLU A 48 18.96 -11.15 2.13
C GLU A 48 20.27 -11.93 2.37
N GLN A 49 20.32 -12.79 3.41
CA GLN A 49 21.48 -13.62 3.75
C GLN A 49 21.31 -15.09 3.30
N ALA A 50 20.07 -15.59 3.22
CA ALA A 50 19.80 -16.99 2.93
C ALA A 50 20.14 -17.34 1.47
N SER A 51 21.07 -18.28 1.26
CA SER A 51 21.31 -18.88 -0.05
C SER A 51 20.22 -19.93 -0.33
N VAL A 52 19.26 -19.62 -1.22
CA VAL A 52 18.23 -20.51 -1.83
C VAL A 52 17.88 -21.76 -0.99
N ALA A 53 17.58 -21.58 0.29
CA ALA A 53 17.24 -22.68 1.18
C ALA A 53 15.72 -22.90 1.14
N HIS A 54 15.29 -24.15 1.08
CA HIS A 54 13.88 -24.51 0.93
C HIS A 54 12.97 -24.01 2.08
N ASP A 55 13.53 -23.68 3.24
CA ASP A 55 12.82 -23.21 4.43
C ASP A 55 13.07 -21.71 4.75
N ALA A 56 13.82 -21.00 3.92
CA ALA A 56 14.21 -19.60 4.16
C ALA A 56 13.01 -18.70 4.45
N PHE A 57 11.91 -18.87 3.73
CA PHE A 57 10.68 -18.12 3.93
C PHE A 57 10.00 -18.39 5.27
N ALA A 58 9.86 -19.66 5.65
CA ALA A 58 9.22 -20.05 6.90
C ALA A 58 10.06 -19.54 8.09
N THR A 59 11.38 -19.64 7.98
CA THR A 59 12.31 -19.13 8.99
C THR A 59 12.27 -17.60 9.06
N ALA A 60 12.31 -16.90 7.93
CA ALA A 60 12.18 -15.43 7.89
C ALA A 60 10.85 -14.96 8.48
N HIS A 61 9.74 -15.63 8.17
CA HIS A 61 8.43 -15.30 8.73
C HIS A 61 8.42 -15.49 10.25
N ARG A 62 8.93 -16.62 10.76
CA ARG A 62 9.03 -16.90 12.20
C ARG A 62 9.87 -15.85 12.91
N LEU A 63 11.06 -15.51 12.36
CA LEU A 63 11.94 -14.48 12.93
C LEU A 63 11.30 -13.10 12.91
N GLY A 64 10.58 -12.77 11.82
CA GLY A 64 9.80 -11.54 11.73
C GLY A 64 8.73 -11.46 12.82
N LEU A 65 7.95 -12.53 13.02
CA LEU A 65 6.92 -12.58 14.05
C LEU A 65 7.53 -12.36 15.45
N GLU A 66 8.62 -13.05 15.76
CA GLU A 66 9.34 -12.92 17.03
C GLU A 66 9.83 -11.49 17.27
N ALA A 67 10.47 -10.87 16.28
CA ALA A 67 10.99 -9.50 16.38
C ALA A 67 9.89 -8.42 16.48
N SER A 68 8.72 -8.70 15.90
CA SER A 68 7.60 -7.77 15.90
C SER A 68 7.00 -7.57 17.30
N GLY A 69 6.94 -8.64 18.10
CA GLY A 69 6.17 -8.70 19.33
C GLY A 69 4.65 -8.65 19.12
N LEU A 70 4.17 -8.82 17.88
CA LEU A 70 2.77 -8.73 17.51
C LEU A 70 2.13 -10.10 17.34
N GLY A 71 0.81 -10.17 17.52
CA GLY A 71 0.03 -11.36 17.17
C GLY A 71 0.00 -11.55 15.65
N VAL A 72 -0.02 -12.81 15.19
CA VAL A 72 -0.03 -13.19 13.76
C VAL A 72 -1.11 -12.45 12.98
N LYS A 73 -2.33 -12.33 13.55
CA LYS A 73 -3.43 -11.63 12.89
C LYS A 73 -3.15 -10.14 12.65
N VAL A 74 -2.50 -9.47 13.60
CA VAL A 74 -2.10 -8.06 13.48
C VAL A 74 -1.04 -7.91 12.39
N VAL A 75 -0.07 -8.82 12.34
CA VAL A 75 0.97 -8.84 11.31
C VAL A 75 0.38 -9.02 9.91
N GLU A 76 -0.54 -9.97 9.72
CA GLU A 76 -1.15 -10.24 8.42
C GLU A 76 -2.00 -9.05 7.92
N LEU A 77 -2.85 -8.50 8.78
CA LEU A 77 -3.68 -7.35 8.44
C LEU A 77 -2.83 -6.10 8.19
N GLY A 78 -1.85 -5.86 9.06
CA GLY A 78 -0.91 -4.75 8.93
C GLY A 78 -0.08 -4.82 7.66
N ASN A 79 0.48 -5.99 7.33
CA ASN A 79 1.22 -6.18 6.08
C ASN A 79 0.33 -6.03 4.84
N ALA A 80 -0.96 -6.39 4.90
CA ALA A 80 -1.89 -6.12 3.81
C ALA A 80 -2.08 -4.61 3.59
N LEU A 81 -2.29 -3.84 4.66
CA LEU A 81 -2.36 -2.38 4.63
C LEU A 81 -1.06 -1.76 4.10
N LEU A 82 0.10 -2.15 4.66
CA LEU A 82 1.41 -1.64 4.23
C LEU A 82 1.67 -1.91 2.75
N ARG A 83 1.30 -3.09 2.23
CA ARG A 83 1.43 -3.39 0.79
C ARG A 83 0.54 -2.51 -0.07
N ALA A 84 -0.71 -2.30 0.32
CA ALA A 84 -1.64 -1.43 -0.42
C ALA A 84 -1.13 0.01 -0.46
N PHE A 85 -0.81 0.57 0.70
CA PHE A 85 -0.29 1.93 0.82
C PHE A 85 1.04 2.09 0.08
N CYS A 86 2.05 1.30 0.40
CA CYS A 86 3.38 1.45 -0.18
C CYS A 86 3.40 1.18 -1.68
N GLY A 87 2.59 0.24 -2.18
CA GLY A 87 2.47 -0.02 -3.62
C GLY A 87 1.90 1.19 -4.37
N GLN A 88 0.88 1.83 -3.82
CA GLN A 88 0.32 3.06 -4.37
C GLN A 88 1.34 4.21 -4.34
N ARG A 89 2.04 4.43 -3.21
CA ARG A 89 3.07 5.47 -3.08
C ARG A 89 4.28 5.23 -3.99
N TRP A 90 4.74 3.99 -4.11
CA TRP A 90 5.80 3.61 -5.03
C TRP A 90 5.42 3.89 -6.49
N THR A 91 4.18 3.54 -6.87
CA THR A 91 3.68 3.78 -8.23
C THR A 91 3.56 5.28 -8.52
N ALA A 92 3.08 6.08 -7.57
CA ALA A 92 3.07 7.54 -7.69
C ALA A 92 4.48 8.11 -7.93
N ARG A 93 5.49 7.65 -7.18
CA ARG A 93 6.89 8.07 -7.37
C ARG A 93 7.39 7.74 -8.78
N LYS A 94 7.11 6.53 -9.28
CA LYS A 94 7.48 6.12 -10.64
C LYS A 94 6.79 6.97 -11.71
N LEU A 95 5.50 7.26 -11.56
CA LEU A 95 4.78 8.13 -12.47
C LEU A 95 5.30 9.57 -12.46
N ARG A 96 5.62 10.14 -11.28
CA ARG A 96 6.25 11.47 -11.19
C ARG A 96 7.57 11.52 -11.95
N SER A 97 8.44 10.52 -11.77
CA SER A 97 9.69 10.44 -12.55
C SER A 97 9.41 10.35 -14.05
N ARG A 98 8.42 9.56 -14.45
CA ARG A 98 8.05 9.40 -15.86
C ARG A 98 7.49 10.69 -16.47
N VAL A 99 6.67 11.42 -15.73
CA VAL A 99 6.17 12.74 -16.14
C VAL A 99 7.34 13.70 -16.35
N ALA A 100 8.27 13.78 -15.39
CA ALA A 100 9.44 14.65 -15.48
C ALA A 100 10.39 14.28 -16.65
N GLU A 101 10.46 13.01 -17.04
CA GLU A 101 11.19 12.58 -18.25
C GLU A 101 10.48 13.01 -19.53
N LEU A 102 9.16 12.81 -19.60
CA LEU A 102 8.36 13.14 -20.79
C LEU A 102 8.27 14.65 -21.01
N GLU A 103 8.24 15.46 -19.95
CA GLU A 103 8.24 16.93 -20.04
C GLU A 103 9.52 17.52 -20.63
N LYS A 104 10.62 16.75 -20.67
CA LYS A 104 11.86 17.15 -21.36
C LYS A 104 11.78 16.99 -22.88
N LEU A 105 10.77 16.28 -23.37
CA LEU A 105 10.53 16.05 -24.79
C LEU A 105 9.49 17.07 -25.27
N THR A 106 9.73 17.66 -26.45
CA THR A 106 8.89 18.74 -27.00
C THR A 106 8.02 18.30 -28.17
N ASP A 107 7.91 17.00 -28.44
CA ASP A 107 7.06 16.47 -29.50
C ASP A 107 5.59 16.29 -29.05
N ASP A 108 4.65 16.44 -29.99
CA ASP A 108 3.21 16.38 -29.71
C ASP A 108 2.78 15.04 -29.07
N ALA A 109 3.43 13.93 -29.45
CA ALA A 109 3.15 12.62 -28.87
C ALA A 109 3.59 12.53 -27.40
N SER A 110 4.63 13.25 -27.00
CA SER A 110 5.05 13.39 -25.61
C SER A 110 4.08 14.26 -24.80
N VAL A 111 3.52 15.33 -25.39
CA VAL A 111 2.52 16.17 -24.72
C VAL A 111 1.27 15.37 -24.35
N GLU A 112 0.75 14.54 -25.26
CA GLU A 112 -0.40 13.67 -24.98
C GLU A 112 -0.09 12.66 -23.86
N LYS A 113 1.11 12.07 -23.87
CA LYS A 113 1.57 11.13 -22.83
C LYS A 113 1.71 11.79 -21.47
N VAL A 114 2.22 13.03 -21.41
CA VAL A 114 2.29 13.80 -20.15
C VAL A 114 0.90 14.03 -19.59
N SER A 115 -0.07 14.42 -20.41
CA SER A 115 -1.46 14.64 -19.97
C SER A 115 -2.04 13.37 -19.33
N LYS A 116 -1.97 12.23 -20.03
CA LYS A 116 -2.44 10.93 -19.51
C LYS A 116 -1.72 10.51 -18.23
N ALA A 117 -0.41 10.71 -18.17
CA ALA A 117 0.39 10.36 -16.99
C ALA A 117 0.05 11.24 -15.78
N ARG A 118 -0.27 12.53 -15.98
CA ARG A 118 -0.74 13.42 -14.91
C ARG A 118 -2.13 13.03 -14.42
N ASP A 119 -3.02 12.62 -15.32
CA ASP A 119 -4.36 12.14 -14.95
C ASP A 119 -4.31 10.86 -14.12
N GLU A 120 -3.46 9.90 -14.54
CA GLU A 120 -3.19 8.69 -13.75
C GLU A 120 -2.54 9.03 -12.41
N LEU A 121 -1.55 9.93 -12.39
CA LEU A 121 -0.88 10.33 -11.16
C LEU A 121 -1.88 10.91 -10.15
N ARG A 122 -2.80 11.78 -10.57
CA ARG A 122 -3.84 12.31 -9.69
C ARG A 122 -4.72 11.20 -9.10
N ARG A 123 -5.08 10.19 -9.91
CA ARG A 123 -5.86 9.03 -9.44
C ARG A 123 -5.07 8.16 -8.43
N ILE A 124 -3.77 7.96 -8.65
CA ILE A 124 -2.93 7.18 -7.75
C ILE A 124 -2.55 7.97 -6.50
N GLU A 125 -2.49 9.29 -6.55
CA GLU A 125 -2.23 10.11 -5.36
C GLU A 125 -3.44 10.21 -4.44
N ASP A 126 -4.64 9.95 -4.94
CA ASP A 126 -5.86 9.89 -4.14
C ASP A 126 -5.86 8.67 -3.21
N LEU A 127 -5.64 8.94 -1.92
CA LEU A 127 -5.67 7.94 -0.85
C LEU A 127 -7.06 7.76 -0.24
N GLU A 128 -8.09 8.49 -0.70
CA GLU A 128 -9.43 8.40 -0.14
C GLU A 128 -10.01 6.98 -0.17
N PRO A 129 -9.84 6.17 -1.25
CA PRO A 129 -10.29 4.78 -1.25
C PRO A 129 -9.62 3.93 -0.15
N LEU A 130 -8.33 4.18 0.13
CA LEU A 130 -7.60 3.50 1.19
C LEU A 130 -8.05 3.99 2.57
N ALA A 131 -8.24 5.29 2.75
CA ALA A 131 -8.74 5.88 3.98
C ALA A 131 -10.17 5.39 4.32
N ARG A 132 -11.04 5.24 3.32
CA ARG A 132 -12.37 4.64 3.49
C ARG A 132 -12.29 3.19 3.99
N ARG A 133 -11.30 2.42 3.55
CA ARG A 133 -11.12 1.01 3.90
C ARG A 133 -10.41 0.79 5.23
N TYR A 134 -9.38 1.57 5.53
CA TYR A 134 -8.47 1.32 6.66
C TYR A 134 -8.56 2.39 7.77
N GLY A 135 -9.35 3.44 7.55
CA GLY A 135 -9.47 4.58 8.45
C GLY A 135 -8.48 5.69 8.12
N GLN A 136 -8.92 6.95 8.27
CA GLN A 136 -8.09 8.12 7.99
C GLN A 136 -6.86 8.19 8.90
N GLU A 137 -7.02 7.87 10.19
CA GLU A 137 -5.93 7.90 11.18
C GLU A 137 -4.78 6.96 10.80
N ALA A 138 -5.09 5.79 10.27
CA ALA A 138 -4.08 4.85 9.78
C ALA A 138 -3.31 5.44 8.60
N ILE A 139 -4.00 6.08 7.64
CA ILE A 139 -3.37 6.71 6.48
C ILE A 139 -2.50 7.91 6.90
N ASP A 140 -2.97 8.73 7.83
CA ASP A 140 -2.22 9.86 8.37
C ASP A 140 -0.94 9.41 9.08
N LEU A 141 -1.01 8.34 9.85
CA LEU A 141 0.16 7.72 10.48
C LEU A 141 1.14 7.20 9.42
N LEU A 142 0.67 6.49 8.40
CA LEU A 142 1.54 5.97 7.35
C LEU A 142 2.21 7.08 6.53
N ASN A 143 1.52 8.18 6.28
CA ASN A 143 2.07 9.36 5.59
C ASN A 143 3.26 9.97 6.36
N GLN A 144 3.23 9.97 7.69
CA GLN A 144 4.36 10.46 8.52
C GLN A 144 5.63 9.63 8.34
N HIS A 145 5.50 8.38 7.89
CA HIS A 145 6.60 7.43 7.72
C HIS A 145 6.81 7.00 6.25
N GLU A 146 6.23 7.72 5.28
CA GLU A 146 6.14 7.28 3.89
C GLU A 146 7.51 6.84 3.32
N ASP A 147 8.55 7.66 3.49
CA ASP A 147 9.86 7.38 2.91
C ASP A 147 10.47 6.08 3.44
N ARG A 148 10.42 5.86 4.76
CA ARG A 148 10.91 4.64 5.41
C ARG A 148 10.14 3.42 4.89
N LEU A 149 8.81 3.54 4.84
CA LEU A 149 7.93 2.44 4.46
C LEU A 149 8.06 2.06 2.98
N VAL A 150 8.16 3.03 2.08
CA VAL A 150 8.36 2.79 0.64
C VAL A 150 9.75 2.19 0.37
N ALA A 151 10.79 2.62 1.09
CA ALA A 151 12.11 2.01 0.99
C ALA A 151 12.09 0.53 1.41
N LEU A 152 11.42 0.23 2.53
CA LEU A 152 11.27 -1.13 3.06
C LEU A 152 10.45 -2.01 2.12
N HIS A 153 9.34 -1.50 1.59
CA HIS A 153 8.52 -2.16 0.57
C HIS A 153 9.34 -2.53 -0.68
N THR A 154 10.18 -1.63 -1.15
CA THR A 154 11.04 -1.87 -2.33
C THR A 154 12.03 -3.01 -2.07
N ARG A 155 12.60 -3.10 -0.85
CA ARG A 155 13.47 -4.21 -0.45
C ARG A 155 12.70 -5.52 -0.33
N MET A 156 11.54 -5.50 0.32
CA MET A 156 10.63 -6.65 0.42
C MET A 156 10.29 -7.22 -0.95
N GLN A 157 9.86 -6.38 -1.90
CA GLN A 157 9.52 -6.83 -3.25
C GLN A 157 10.70 -7.52 -3.95
N LYS A 158 11.92 -6.99 -3.81
CA LYS A 158 13.13 -7.60 -4.36
C LYS A 158 13.42 -8.96 -3.73
N ALA A 159 13.32 -9.08 -2.40
CA ALA A 159 13.54 -10.35 -1.71
C ALA A 159 12.51 -11.41 -2.12
N LEU A 160 11.23 -11.03 -2.22
CA LEU A 160 10.14 -11.94 -2.60
C LEU A 160 10.17 -12.38 -4.07
N THR A 161 10.80 -11.61 -4.96
CA THR A 161 10.89 -11.94 -6.40
C THR A 161 12.14 -12.78 -6.73
N ARG A 162 13.15 -12.76 -5.86
CA ARG A 162 14.42 -13.47 -6.06
C ARG A 162 14.44 -14.89 -5.48
N ALA A 163 13.62 -15.14 -4.48
CA ALA A 163 13.50 -16.43 -3.81
C ALA A 163 12.46 -17.33 -4.50
#